data_AF-A0A3D0CBL1-F1
#
_entry.id   AF-A0A3D0CBL1-F1
#
_cell.length_a   1.000
_cell.length_b   1.000
_cell.length_c   1.000
_cell.angle_alpha   90.00
_cell.angle_beta   90.00
_cell.angle_gamma   90.00
#
_symmetry.space_group_name_H-M   'P 1'
#
loop_
_entity.id
_entity.type
_entity.pdbx_description
1 polymer ?
#
loop_
_entity_poly.entity_id
_entity_poly.type
_entity_poly.pdbx_seq_one_letter_code
_entity_poly.pdbx_strand_id
1 'polypeptide(L)'
;MNKQRFSTSNYKKIALAGYFSLLVFMPLWLIVLSPSESLSTTTSLLMFTLPLLFPLKGLIQGNPFTYAWSNFIVLIYFLHSLTTLWVLPEDRLWAMLELIFASAMFFGATYYAKFRGQELGLSIRKKKESK
;
A
#
# COMPACT_ATOMS: atom_id res chain seq x y z
N MET A 1 -16.21 19.86 18.18
CA MET A 1 -16.17 18.39 18.32
C MET A 1 -16.77 17.76 17.08
N ASN A 2 -15.96 17.46 16.06
CA ASN A 2 -16.47 16.87 14.82
C ASN A 2 -16.53 15.34 14.98
N LYS A 3 -17.74 14.80 14.85
CA LYS A 3 -18.10 13.41 15.16
C LYS A 3 -17.34 12.47 14.22
N GLN A 4 -16.23 11.88 14.69
CA GLN A 4 -15.43 10.94 13.90
C GLN A 4 -16.26 9.67 13.68
N ARG A 5 -16.87 9.55 12.49
CA ARG A 5 -17.79 8.46 12.13
C ARG A 5 -17.12 7.09 11.97
N PHE A 6 -15.79 7.02 11.92
CA PHE A 6 -15.06 5.76 11.76
C PHE A 6 -13.85 5.72 12.68
N SER A 7 -13.78 4.67 13.51
CA SER A 7 -12.63 4.41 14.38
C SER A 7 -11.36 4.24 13.55
N THR A 8 -10.24 4.83 13.99
CA THR A 8 -8.90 4.66 13.42
C THR A 8 -8.55 3.17 13.19
N SER A 9 -9.12 2.29 14.02
CA SER A 9 -8.99 0.83 13.91
C SER A 9 -9.61 0.24 12.63
N ASN A 10 -10.71 0.80 12.12
CA ASN A 10 -11.36 0.30 10.90
C ASN A 10 -10.52 0.65 9.65
N TYR A 11 -9.96 1.86 9.59
CA TYR A 11 -9.04 2.24 8.50
C TYR A 11 -7.76 1.40 8.51
N LYS A 12 -7.24 1.08 9.70
CA LYS A 12 -6.12 0.14 9.86
C LYS A 12 -6.46 -1.23 9.29
N LYS A 13 -7.65 -1.76 9.57
CA LYS A 13 -8.10 -3.06 9.03
C LYS A 13 -8.21 -3.03 7.50
N ILE A 14 -8.76 -1.97 6.92
CA ILE A 14 -8.87 -1.82 5.46
C ILE A 14 -7.47 -1.75 4.81
N ALA A 15 -6.57 -0.95 5.37
CA ALA A 15 -5.20 -0.83 4.87
C ALA A 15 -4.43 -2.15 4.99
N LEU A 16 -4.55 -2.86 6.12
CA LEU A 16 -3.94 -4.17 6.32
C LEU A 16 -4.54 -5.22 5.40
N ALA A 17 -5.85 -5.25 5.22
CA ALA A 17 -6.52 -6.19 4.32
C ALA A 17 -6.08 -5.96 2.87
N GLY A 18 -6.01 -4.70 2.42
CA GLY A 18 -5.48 -4.35 1.09
C GLY A 18 -4.02 -4.75 0.93
N TYR A 19 -3.19 -4.47 1.93
CA TYR A 19 -1.77 -4.84 1.95
C TYR A 19 -1.56 -6.37 1.91
N PHE A 20 -2.27 -7.14 2.74
CA PHE A 20 -2.16 -8.60 2.75
C PHE A 20 -2.69 -9.21 1.46
N SER A 21 -3.77 -8.64 0.90
CA SER A 21 -4.30 -9.06 -0.40
C SER A 21 -3.24 -8.86 -1.48
N LEU A 22 -2.60 -7.69 -1.54
CA LEU A 22 -1.49 -7.41 -2.46
C LEU A 22 -0.31 -8.34 -2.25
N LEU A 23 0.08 -8.59 -1.00
CA LEU A 23 1.20 -9.46 -0.65
C LEU A 23 0.99 -10.90 -1.11
N VAL A 24 -0.23 -11.42 -1.05
CA VAL A 24 -0.57 -12.77 -1.51
C VAL A 24 -0.81 -12.81 -3.02
N PHE A 25 -1.44 -11.76 -3.56
CA PHE A 25 -1.80 -11.69 -4.97
C PHE A 25 -0.57 -11.56 -5.86
N MET A 26 0.47 -10.86 -5.43
CA MET A 26 1.71 -10.70 -6.20
C MET A 26 2.47 -12.01 -6.49
N PRO A 27 2.81 -12.86 -5.49
CA PRO A 27 3.39 -14.18 -5.75
C PRO A 27 2.46 -15.08 -6.53
N LEU A 28 1.15 -15.03 -6.24
CA LEU A 28 0.17 -15.85 -6.95
C LEU A 28 0.14 -15.49 -8.44
N TRP A 29 0.21 -14.20 -8.76
CA TRP A 29 0.29 -13.76 -10.13
C TRP A 29 1.59 -14.19 -10.82
N LEU A 30 2.72 -13.84 -10.21
CA LEU A 30 4.02 -14.02 -10.84
C LEU A 30 4.36 -15.50 -11.09
N ILE A 31 3.87 -16.39 -10.23
CA ILE A 31 4.13 -17.84 -10.29
C ILE A 31 3.08 -18.57 -11.14
N VAL A 32 1.80 -18.22 -11.02
CA VAL A 32 0.69 -19.03 -11.58
C VAL A 32 0.15 -18.44 -12.86
N LEU A 33 0.08 -17.11 -12.98
CA LEU A 33 -0.70 -16.45 -14.02
C LEU A 33 0.12 -16.00 -15.22
N SER A 34 1.29 -15.40 -14.99
CA SER A 34 2.12 -14.89 -16.07
C SER A 34 3.60 -15.07 -15.73
N PRO A 35 4.14 -16.30 -15.86
CA PRO A 35 5.56 -16.54 -15.66
C PRO A 35 6.32 -15.79 -16.76
N SER A 36 6.93 -14.66 -16.40
CA SER A 36 7.74 -13.87 -17.32
C SER A 36 8.97 -14.68 -17.76
N GLU A 37 9.04 -15.07 -19.03
CA GLU A 37 10.18 -15.80 -19.63
C GLU A 37 11.50 -14.98 -19.59
N SER A 38 11.40 -13.65 -19.41
CA SER A 38 12.54 -12.72 -19.51
C SER A 38 13.33 -12.50 -18.22
N LEU A 39 12.75 -12.76 -17.05
CA LEU A 39 13.39 -12.62 -15.74
C LEU A 39 12.97 -13.81 -14.86
N SER A 40 13.94 -14.45 -14.19
CA SER A 40 13.65 -15.55 -13.27
C SER A 40 12.57 -15.12 -12.29
N THR A 41 11.43 -15.81 -12.30
CA THR A 41 10.23 -15.50 -11.51
C THR A 41 10.56 -15.23 -10.04
N THR A 42 11.52 -15.97 -9.49
CA THR A 42 12.02 -15.81 -8.12
C THR A 42 12.70 -14.46 -7.88
N THR A 43 13.47 -13.95 -8.84
CA THR A 43 14.17 -12.66 -8.74
C THR A 43 13.19 -11.50 -8.78
N SER A 44 12.26 -11.51 -9.74
CA SER A 44 11.19 -10.50 -9.81
C SER A 44 10.35 -10.53 -8.54
N LEU A 45 10.01 -11.72 -8.04
CA LEU A 45 9.24 -11.86 -6.81
C LEU A 45 9.96 -11.28 -5.60
N LEU A 46 11.24 -11.61 -5.41
CA LEU A 46 12.04 -11.05 -4.33
C LEU A 46 12.15 -9.52 -4.47
N MET A 47 12.38 -9.02 -5.68
CA MET A 47 12.57 -7.59 -5.92
C MET A 47 11.31 -6.76 -5.62
N PHE A 48 10.11 -7.30 -5.82
CA PHE A 48 8.85 -6.60 -5.50
C PHE A 48 8.32 -6.92 -4.09
N THR A 49 8.39 -8.19 -3.65
CA THR A 49 7.87 -8.64 -2.34
C THR A 49 8.73 -8.15 -1.18
N LEU A 50 10.05 -8.01 -1.36
CA LEU A 50 10.97 -7.58 -0.30
C LEU A 50 10.73 -6.12 0.12
N PRO A 51 10.57 -5.14 -0.81
CA PRO A 51 10.09 -3.81 -0.47
C PRO A 51 8.76 -3.83 0.26
N LEU A 52 7.84 -4.72 -0.11
CA LEU A 52 6.53 -4.82 0.52
C LEU A 52 6.63 -5.32 1.96
N LEU A 53 7.52 -6.28 2.27
CA LEU A 53 7.74 -6.79 3.64
C LEU A 53 8.31 -5.75 4.60
N PHE A 54 9.03 -4.75 4.09
CA PHE A 54 9.65 -3.70 4.91
C PHE A 54 8.65 -2.84 5.72
N PRO A 55 7.56 -2.29 5.13
CA PRO A 55 6.54 -1.56 5.86
C PRO A 55 5.68 -2.46 6.77
N LEU A 56 5.64 -3.79 6.59
CA LEU A 56 4.80 -4.69 7.40
C LEU A 56 5.00 -4.49 8.90
N LYS A 57 6.26 -4.45 9.36
CA LYS A 57 6.59 -4.27 10.77
C LYS A 57 6.03 -2.95 11.33
N GLY A 58 6.15 -1.86 10.57
CA GLY A 58 5.65 -0.56 11.02
C GLY A 58 4.13 -0.39 10.86
N LEU A 59 3.50 -1.08 9.90
CA LEU A 59 2.04 -1.14 9.72
C LEU A 59 1.37 -1.83 10.91
N ILE A 60 1.97 -2.91 11.41
CA ILE A 60 1.54 -3.63 12.62
C ILE A 60 1.70 -2.73 13.86
N GLN A 61 2.85 -2.07 14.01
CA GLN A 61 3.09 -1.09 15.08
C GLN A 61 2.16 0.14 15.03
N GLY A 62 1.52 0.40 13.89
CA GLY A 62 0.55 1.49 13.77
C GLY A 62 1.19 2.88 13.64
N ASN A 63 2.45 2.95 13.19
CA ASN A 63 3.18 4.21 13.05
C ASN A 63 2.73 4.96 11.78
N PRO A 64 2.20 6.20 11.87
CA PRO A 64 1.72 6.96 10.71
C PRO A 64 2.79 7.17 9.63
N PHE A 65 4.06 7.29 10.00
CA PHE A 65 5.15 7.41 9.03
C PHE A 65 5.24 6.16 8.14
N THR A 66 5.06 4.98 8.69
CA THR A 66 5.08 3.75 7.89
C THR A 66 3.89 3.65 6.96
N TYR A 67 2.72 4.15 7.36
CA TYR A 67 1.55 4.21 6.45
C TYR A 67 1.79 5.17 5.29
N ALA A 68 2.41 6.33 5.53
CA ALA A 68 2.83 7.24 4.46
C ALA A 68 3.88 6.59 3.55
N TRP A 69 4.85 5.87 4.14
CA TRP A 69 5.90 5.18 3.39
C TRP A 69 5.35 4.00 2.55
N SER A 70 4.38 3.27 3.08
CA SER A 70 3.68 2.19 2.37
C SER A 70 3.00 2.70 1.10
N ASN A 71 2.53 3.96 1.12
CA ASN A 71 1.90 4.59 -0.03
C ASN A 71 2.88 4.77 -1.20
N PHE A 72 4.16 5.07 -0.92
CA PHE A 72 5.20 5.12 -1.96
C PHE A 72 5.46 3.75 -2.58
N ILE A 73 5.42 2.68 -1.78
CA ILE A 73 5.55 1.32 -2.28
C ILE A 73 4.37 0.96 -3.19
N VAL A 74 3.14 1.29 -2.77
CA VAL A 74 1.92 1.05 -3.56
C VAL A 74 1.95 1.73 -4.93
N LEU A 75 2.64 2.86 -5.09
CA LEU A 75 2.78 3.52 -6.39
C LEU A 75 3.54 2.66 -7.42
N ILE A 76 4.53 1.88 -6.99
CA ILE A 76 5.26 0.95 -7.86
C ILE A 76 4.30 -0.13 -8.37
N TYR A 77 3.42 -0.63 -7.51
CA TYR A 77 2.38 -1.60 -7.89
C TYR A 77 1.37 -0.98 -8.84
N PHE A 78 0.93 0.26 -8.60
CA PHE A 78 0.09 0.99 -9.55
C PHE A 78 0.70 1.07 -10.94
N LEU A 79 1.98 1.40 -11.01
CA LEU A 79 2.70 1.47 -12.28
C LEU A 79 2.73 0.09 -12.95
N HIS A 80 3.05 -0.96 -12.19
CA HIS A 80 3.08 -2.33 -12.69
C HIS A 80 1.72 -2.75 -13.26
N SER A 81 0.64 -2.60 -12.49
CA SER A 81 -0.71 -2.98 -12.93
C SER A 81 -1.15 -2.18 -14.16
N LEU A 82 -0.84 -0.89 -14.23
CA LEU A 82 -1.17 -0.06 -15.40
C LEU A 82 -0.36 -0.45 -16.64
N THR A 83 0.93 -0.73 -16.48
CA THR A 83 1.79 -1.21 -17.57
C THR A 83 1.29 -2.56 -18.07
N THR A 84 0.98 -3.50 -17.18
CA THR A 84 0.45 -4.82 -17.56
C THR A 84 -0.92 -4.72 -18.22
N LEU A 85 -1.81 -3.84 -17.74
CA LEU A 85 -3.12 -3.58 -18.34
C LEU A 85 -3.03 -3.06 -19.79
N TRP A 86 -1.98 -2.29 -20.08
CA TRP A 86 -1.71 -1.73 -21.41
C TRP A 86 -0.98 -2.71 -22.33
N VAL A 87 0.06 -3.39 -21.83
CA VAL A 87 0.97 -4.23 -22.61
C VAL A 87 0.39 -5.62 -22.87
N LEU A 88 -0.26 -6.24 -21.88
CA LEU A 88 -0.80 -7.60 -21.97
C LEU A 88 -2.33 -7.59 -21.87
N PRO A 89 -3.05 -7.68 -23.01
CA PRO A 89 -4.52 -7.69 -23.00
C PRO A 89 -5.11 -8.97 -22.39
N GLU A 90 -4.37 -10.08 -22.41
CA GLU A 90 -4.74 -11.35 -21.79
C GLU A 90 -4.78 -11.31 -20.26
N ASP A 91 -3.88 -10.53 -19.67
CA ASP A 91 -3.75 -10.37 -18.21
C ASP A 91 -4.54 -9.18 -17.64
N ARG A 92 -5.37 -8.54 -18.48
CA ARG A 92 -6.03 -7.27 -18.17
C ARG A 92 -7.00 -7.35 -16.99
N LEU A 93 -7.71 -8.47 -16.84
CA LEU A 93 -8.64 -8.71 -15.72
C LEU A 93 -7.90 -8.78 -14.39
N TRP A 94 -6.80 -9.51 -14.39
CA TRP A 94 -5.93 -9.61 -13.23
C TRP A 94 -5.36 -8.23 -12.89
N ALA A 95 -4.94 -7.46 -13.90
CA ALA A 95 -4.30 -6.16 -13.69
C ALA A 95 -5.28 -5.15 -13.09
N MET A 96 -6.55 -5.26 -13.49
CA MET A 96 -7.63 -4.48 -12.90
C MET A 96 -7.88 -4.88 -11.43
N LEU A 97 -7.84 -6.17 -11.08
CA LEU A 97 -7.93 -6.62 -9.69
C LEU A 97 -6.77 -6.10 -8.84
N GLU A 98 -5.53 -6.18 -9.35
CA GLU A 98 -4.37 -5.63 -8.64
C GLU A 98 -4.52 -4.13 -8.40
N LEU A 99 -4.94 -3.40 -9.43
CA LEU A 99 -5.18 -1.96 -9.35
C LEU A 99 -6.24 -1.62 -8.31
N ILE A 100 -7.30 -2.43 -8.19
CA ILE A 100 -8.35 -2.27 -7.17
C ILE A 100 -7.78 -2.51 -5.76
N PHE A 101 -6.97 -3.55 -5.56
CA PHE A 101 -6.33 -3.82 -4.27
C PHE A 101 -5.33 -2.73 -3.89
N ALA A 102 -4.51 -2.27 -4.85
CA ALA A 102 -3.57 -1.17 -4.69
C ALA A 102 -4.31 0.13 -4.35
N SER A 103 -5.42 0.42 -5.03
CA SER A 103 -6.28 1.58 -4.73
C SER A 103 -6.84 1.51 -3.33
N ALA A 104 -7.43 0.37 -2.94
CA ALA A 104 -7.99 0.18 -1.61
C ALA A 104 -6.93 0.35 -0.50
N MET A 105 -5.72 -0.17 -0.73
CA MET A 105 -4.59 0.02 0.18
C MET A 105 -4.16 1.49 0.22
N PHE A 106 -4.05 2.17 -0.94
CA PHE A 106 -3.67 3.58 -1.04
C PHE A 106 -4.63 4.47 -0.24
N PHE A 107 -5.94 4.28 -0.43
CA PHE A 107 -6.96 5.02 0.31
C PHE A 107 -6.87 4.69 1.81
N GLY A 108 -6.86 3.40 2.18
CA GLY A 108 -6.76 2.97 3.57
C GLY A 108 -5.54 3.55 4.28
N ALA A 109 -4.38 3.53 3.62
CA ALA A 109 -3.13 4.01 4.20
C ALA A 109 -3.06 5.53 4.31
N THR A 110 -3.55 6.25 3.28
CA THR A 110 -3.61 7.71 3.27
C THR A 110 -4.53 8.24 4.37
N TYR A 111 -5.74 7.68 4.50
CA TYR A 111 -6.68 8.08 5.55
C TYR A 111 -6.14 7.73 6.94
N TYR A 112 -5.55 6.54 7.14
CA TYR A 112 -4.97 6.17 8.43
C TYR A 112 -3.78 7.08 8.80
N ALA A 113 -2.85 7.34 7.88
CA ALA A 113 -1.72 8.24 8.13
C ALA A 113 -2.19 9.66 8.51
N LYS A 114 -3.23 10.16 7.83
CA LYS A 114 -3.82 11.47 8.10
C LYS A 114 -4.45 11.54 9.49
N PHE A 115 -5.32 10.60 9.85
CA PHE A 115 -5.99 10.61 11.15
C PHE A 115 -5.03 10.32 12.31
N ARG A 116 -4.12 9.35 12.14
CA ARG A 116 -3.12 9.01 13.17
C ARG A 116 -2.09 10.12 13.36
N GLY A 117 -1.72 10.83 12.29
CA GLY A 117 -0.86 12.02 12.36
C GLY A 117 -1.52 13.19 13.08
N GLN A 118 -2.85 13.34 12.95
CA GLN A 118 -3.64 14.31 13.71
C GLN A 118 -3.77 13.91 15.19
N GLU A 119 -3.97 12.62 15.50
CA GLU A 119 -4.05 12.10 16.87
C GLU A 119 -2.73 12.24 17.66
N LEU A 120 -1.58 12.09 17.00
CA LEU A 120 -0.27 12.26 17.64
C LEU A 120 0.11 13.73 17.89
N GLY A 121 -0.77 14.68 17.57
CA GLY A 121 -0.54 16.08 17.91
C GLY A 121 0.66 16.70 17.18
N LEU A 122 1.06 16.16 16.03
CA LEU A 122 2.03 16.79 15.12
C LEU A 122 1.42 18.01 14.41
N SER A 123 0.49 18.73 15.07
CA SER A 123 0.25 20.13 14.76
C SER A 123 1.62 20.80 14.82
N ILE A 124 2.07 21.33 13.68
CA ILE A 124 3.22 22.22 13.54
C ILE A 124 3.41 22.94 14.86
N ARG A 125 4.50 22.62 15.61
CA ARG A 125 4.77 23.32 16.87
C ARG A 125 4.65 24.80 16.55
N LYS A 126 3.66 25.47 17.15
CA LYS A 126 3.46 26.90 16.98
C LYS A 126 4.83 27.55 17.23
N LYS A 127 5.32 28.29 16.23
CA LYS A 127 6.60 28.99 16.30
C LYS A 127 6.63 29.74 17.63
N LYS A 128 7.59 29.43 18.50
CA LYS A 128 7.81 30.18 19.75
C LYS A 128 8.01 31.65 19.33
N GLU A 129 7.08 32.53 19.70
CA GLU A 129 7.34 33.97 19.66
C GLU A 129 8.51 34.24 20.61
N SER A 130 9.65 34.60 20.03
CA SER A 130 10.78 35.16 20.78
C SER A 130 10.36 36.55 21.24
N LYS A 131 10.28 36.73 22.56
CA LYS A 131 10.25 38.06 23.20
C LYS A 131 11.55 38.81 22.95
#